data_AF-A0A9P8PM86-F1
#
_entry.id   AF-A0A9P8PM86-F1
#
_cell.length_a   1.000
_cell.length_b   1.000
_cell.length_c   1.000
_cell.angle_alpha   90.00
_cell.angle_beta   90.00
_cell.angle_gamma   90.00
#
_symmetry.space_group_name_H-M   'P 1'
#
loop_
_entity.id
_entity.type
_entity.pdbx_description
1 polymer ?
#
loop_
_entity_poly.entity_id
_entity_poly.type
_entity_poly.pdbx_seq_one_letter_code
_entity_poly.pdbx_strand_id
1 'polypeptide(L)'
;MVLKTIYIVRHGYRENWLPEDQQRDSPLGDNESDPLLAPHGVEQAHELADYICDKLEPKPELIFSSPFYRCIETIEPTAKKLGLKIYLDRGLGEWYRRSRSHIPEPATIDVLSQYFAALSDEWLPETVVPSLEGEEEDELLERCRLFWEKFIPKVESMYPQVTSVILVTHAALKIALGMSLMGYQSTREFLRVEHGGDGVSTRIQASTCSLDRYEKNTNGWVMTMNGNTEFLSAGPEMNWHFATAQYEAGSKEDIEARKKAAQFPPNQYISLEKGSLNANSIKQEVDESLEEPSSENAHIRLSGLAEDRPLVQLNSNLYQGEWSKLVGSELVFNENGDFITKVHGHVILKGGRLENTGNDKESFLTKAVQAARKVKEAKQEDAMEVDS
;
A
#
# COMPACT_ATOMS: atom_id res chain seq x y z
N MET A 1 -27.91 -18.83 -5.06
CA MET A 1 -27.13 -17.67 -4.62
C MET A 1 -27.51 -16.47 -5.46
N VAL A 2 -28.04 -15.44 -4.81
CA VAL A 2 -28.46 -14.15 -5.40
C VAL A 2 -27.32 -13.14 -5.34
N LEU A 3 -26.50 -13.19 -4.28
CA LEU A 3 -25.41 -12.24 -4.07
C LEU A 3 -24.31 -12.45 -5.11
N LYS A 4 -23.97 -11.38 -5.84
CA LYS A 4 -23.03 -11.39 -6.97
C LYS A 4 -21.79 -10.56 -6.71
N THR A 5 -21.89 -9.52 -5.90
CA THR A 5 -20.82 -8.55 -5.68
C THR A 5 -20.66 -8.27 -4.20
N ILE A 6 -19.42 -8.34 -3.73
CA ILE A 6 -19.04 -7.96 -2.36
C ILE A 6 -17.92 -6.94 -2.45
N TYR A 7 -18.12 -5.78 -1.84
CA TYR A 7 -17.10 -4.78 -1.61
C TYR A 7 -16.57 -4.91 -0.18
N ILE A 8 -15.26 -4.74 0.00
CA ILE A 8 -14.65 -4.74 1.34
C ILE A 8 -13.75 -3.51 1.48
N VAL A 9 -13.99 -2.72 2.52
CA VAL A 9 -13.28 -1.47 2.80
C VAL A 9 -12.58 -1.56 4.14
N ARG A 10 -11.33 -1.05 4.20
CA ARG A 10 -10.67 -0.75 5.48
C ARG A 10 -11.11 0.62 5.96
N HIS A 11 -11.31 0.79 7.27
CA HIS A 11 -11.50 2.12 7.88
C HIS A 11 -10.43 3.16 7.45
N GLY A 12 -10.77 4.44 7.57
CA GLY A 12 -9.88 5.56 7.27
C GLY A 12 -8.73 5.77 8.26
N TYR A 13 -7.97 6.84 8.04
CA TYR A 13 -6.83 7.22 8.88
C TYR A 13 -7.25 7.46 10.34
N ARG A 14 -6.61 6.78 11.29
CA ARG A 14 -6.99 6.83 12.70
C ARG A 14 -6.41 8.03 13.42
N GLU A 15 -7.16 8.55 14.37
CA GLU A 15 -6.76 9.69 15.20
C GLU A 15 -5.54 9.39 16.06
N ASN A 16 -5.44 8.17 16.61
CA ASN A 16 -4.31 7.77 17.45
C ASN A 16 -2.97 7.62 16.71
N TRP A 17 -2.92 7.92 15.41
CA TRP A 17 -1.68 8.01 14.64
C TRP A 17 -1.10 9.44 14.63
N LEU A 18 -1.92 10.43 14.98
CA LEU A 18 -1.51 11.82 15.17
C LEU A 18 -0.66 12.00 16.44
N PRO A 19 0.11 13.09 16.55
CA PRO A 19 0.67 13.54 17.82
C PRO A 19 -0.41 13.65 18.92
N GLU A 20 -0.05 13.30 20.16
CA GLU A 20 -0.99 13.20 21.29
C GLU A 20 -1.73 14.52 21.58
N ASP A 21 -1.07 15.66 21.35
CA ASP A 21 -1.63 17.00 21.51
C ASP A 21 -2.69 17.37 20.44
N GLN A 22 -2.85 16.53 19.41
CA GLN A 22 -3.81 16.70 18.33
C GLN A 22 -4.97 15.69 18.40
N GLN A 23 -4.94 14.77 19.37
CA GLN A 23 -5.97 13.75 19.52
C GLN A 23 -7.16 14.29 20.32
N ARG A 24 -8.37 13.97 19.87
CA ARG A 24 -9.62 14.24 20.57
C ARG A 24 -10.04 13.07 21.44
N ASP A 25 -10.86 13.38 22.44
CA ASP A 25 -11.50 12.37 23.27
C ASP A 25 -12.63 11.64 22.53
N SER A 26 -12.60 10.32 22.59
CA SER A 26 -13.62 9.44 22.06
C SER A 26 -14.92 9.66 22.82
N PRO A 27 -16.06 9.80 22.13
CA PRO A 27 -17.38 9.84 22.78
C PRO A 27 -17.68 8.58 23.60
N LEU A 28 -16.96 7.47 23.35
CA LEU A 28 -17.09 6.22 24.08
C LEU A 28 -16.14 6.12 25.29
N GLY A 29 -15.21 7.07 25.45
CA GLY A 29 -14.23 7.10 26.54
C GLY A 29 -13.05 6.13 26.39
N ASP A 30 -12.93 5.40 25.27
CA ASP A 30 -11.83 4.47 24.99
C ASP A 30 -11.10 4.83 23.69
N ASN A 31 -10.15 5.77 23.79
CA ASN A 31 -9.31 6.22 22.67
C ASN A 31 -8.27 5.17 22.23
N GLU A 32 -7.89 4.25 23.11
CA GLU A 32 -6.79 3.32 22.82
C GLU A 32 -7.25 2.15 21.96
N SER A 33 -8.44 1.63 22.28
CA SER A 33 -8.99 0.44 21.64
C SER A 33 -9.95 0.75 20.50
N ASP A 34 -10.71 1.84 20.63
CA ASP A 34 -11.64 2.31 19.60
C ASP A 34 -11.40 3.79 19.25
N PRO A 35 -10.23 4.12 18.69
CA PRO A 35 -9.95 5.47 18.24
C PRO A 35 -10.88 5.89 17.11
N LEU A 36 -11.21 7.17 17.09
CA LEU A 36 -11.94 7.82 16.00
C LEU A 36 -11.06 7.92 14.74
N LEU A 37 -11.66 8.40 13.64
CA LEU A 37 -10.89 8.89 12.50
C LEU A 37 -10.25 10.24 12.81
N ALA A 38 -9.03 10.44 12.33
CA ALA A 38 -8.42 11.76 12.25
C ALA A 38 -9.24 12.64 11.27
N PRO A 39 -9.11 13.99 11.30
CA PRO A 39 -9.70 14.85 10.27
C PRO A 39 -9.37 14.38 8.84
N HIS A 40 -8.11 13.99 8.60
CA HIS A 40 -7.67 13.37 7.35
C HIS A 40 -8.40 12.06 7.02
N GLY A 41 -8.66 11.22 8.01
CA GLY A 41 -9.43 9.98 7.82
C GLY A 41 -10.90 10.24 7.47
N VAL A 42 -11.48 11.33 7.99
CA VAL A 42 -12.83 11.78 7.61
C VAL A 42 -12.85 12.29 6.17
N GLU A 43 -11.82 13.01 5.73
CA GLU A 43 -11.67 13.40 4.31
C GLU A 43 -11.61 12.16 3.40
N GLN A 44 -10.79 11.16 3.74
CA GLN A 44 -10.74 9.89 3.00
C GLN A 44 -12.12 9.19 2.92
N ALA A 45 -12.91 9.25 4.00
CA ALA A 45 -14.26 8.68 4.04
C ALA A 45 -15.24 9.41 3.10
N HIS A 46 -15.10 10.73 2.98
CA HIS A 46 -15.87 11.52 2.00
C HIS A 46 -15.45 11.22 0.55
N GLU A 47 -14.15 11.13 0.27
CA GLU A 47 -13.64 10.77 -1.06
C GLU A 47 -14.10 9.36 -1.48
N LEU A 48 -14.10 8.41 -0.54
CA LEU A 48 -14.67 7.08 -0.74
C LEU A 48 -16.16 7.15 -1.09
N ALA A 49 -16.93 7.95 -0.35
CA ALA A 49 -18.36 8.11 -0.60
C ALA A 49 -18.65 8.72 -1.98
N ASP A 50 -17.86 9.71 -2.39
CA ASP A 50 -17.94 10.34 -3.71
C ASP A 50 -17.66 9.30 -4.80
N TYR A 51 -16.59 8.52 -4.67
CA TYR A 51 -16.26 7.46 -5.61
C TYR A 51 -17.35 6.39 -5.72
N ILE A 52 -17.87 5.90 -4.58
CA ILE A 52 -18.94 4.89 -4.57
C ILE A 52 -20.21 5.42 -5.23
N CYS A 53 -20.60 6.67 -4.95
CA CYS A 53 -21.84 7.22 -5.48
C CYS A 53 -21.74 7.57 -6.97
N ASP A 54 -20.60 8.10 -7.40
CA ASP A 54 -20.47 8.72 -8.73
C ASP A 54 -19.87 7.79 -9.77
N LYS A 55 -19.05 6.82 -9.36
CA LYS A 55 -18.22 6.00 -10.28
C LYS A 55 -18.42 4.50 -10.15
N LEU A 56 -18.78 4.01 -8.97
CA LEU A 56 -18.84 2.56 -8.72
C LEU A 56 -20.14 1.94 -9.26
N GLU A 57 -20.00 0.89 -10.08
CA GLU A 57 -21.11 0.08 -10.56
C GLU A 57 -20.80 -1.44 -10.50
N PRO A 58 -21.71 -2.29 -9.98
CA PRO A 58 -22.99 -1.93 -9.36
C PRO A 58 -22.80 -1.25 -8.00
N LYS A 59 -23.66 -0.29 -7.65
CA LYS A 59 -23.66 0.29 -6.30
C LYS A 59 -23.97 -0.77 -5.23
N PRO A 60 -23.44 -0.65 -4.01
CA PRO A 60 -23.86 -1.50 -2.90
C PRO A 60 -25.32 -1.20 -2.54
N GLU A 61 -26.08 -2.24 -2.22
CA GLU A 61 -27.50 -2.16 -1.85
C GLU A 61 -27.70 -2.34 -0.33
N LEU A 62 -26.73 -2.93 0.36
CA LEU A 62 -26.65 -3.02 1.82
C LEU A 62 -25.25 -2.68 2.31
N ILE A 63 -25.18 -2.06 3.49
CA ILE A 63 -23.94 -1.71 4.18
C ILE A 63 -23.85 -2.50 5.48
N PHE A 64 -22.79 -3.26 5.64
CA PHE A 64 -22.44 -3.92 6.90
C PHE A 64 -21.14 -3.33 7.44
N SER A 65 -21.08 -3.06 8.73
CA SER A 65 -19.91 -2.47 9.36
C SER A 65 -19.51 -3.23 10.61
N SER A 66 -18.21 -3.28 10.84
CA SER A 66 -17.65 -3.50 12.16
C SER A 66 -18.25 -2.49 13.17
N PRO A 67 -18.58 -2.93 14.38
CA PRO A 67 -19.14 -2.06 15.42
C PRO A 67 -18.12 -1.07 16.03
N PHE A 68 -16.83 -1.18 15.72
CA PHE A 68 -15.84 -0.15 16.10
C PHE A 68 -16.16 1.20 15.44
N TYR A 69 -16.12 2.28 16.23
CA TYR A 69 -16.54 3.63 15.85
C TYR A 69 -15.94 4.08 14.52
N ARG A 70 -14.62 3.91 14.34
CA ARG A 70 -13.90 4.27 13.10
C ARG A 70 -14.47 3.64 11.83
N CYS A 71 -15.00 2.42 11.89
CA CYS A 71 -15.58 1.75 10.73
C CYS A 71 -16.93 2.36 10.36
N ILE A 72 -17.75 2.69 11.37
CA ILE A 72 -19.04 3.35 11.16
C ILE A 72 -18.82 4.77 10.64
N GLU A 73 -17.91 5.52 11.24
CA GLU A 73 -17.51 6.87 10.78
C GLU A 73 -17.00 6.87 9.34
N THR A 74 -16.27 5.81 8.93
CA THR A 74 -15.78 5.66 7.54
C THR A 74 -16.92 5.52 6.54
N ILE A 75 -17.98 4.79 6.87
CA ILE A 75 -19.05 4.45 5.90
C ILE A 75 -20.28 5.33 6.02
N GLU A 76 -20.38 6.13 7.08
CA GLU A 76 -21.51 7.03 7.32
C GLU A 76 -21.73 8.03 6.17
N PRO A 77 -20.70 8.67 5.57
CA PRO A 77 -20.91 9.55 4.42
C PRO A 77 -21.52 8.81 3.21
N THR A 78 -21.07 7.59 2.94
CA THR A 78 -21.62 6.73 1.88
C THR A 78 -23.08 6.35 2.16
N ALA A 79 -23.38 5.94 3.39
CA ALA A 79 -24.74 5.58 3.81
C ALA A 79 -25.71 6.76 3.63
N LYS A 80 -25.29 7.97 4.05
CA LYS A 80 -26.06 9.21 3.87
C LYS A 80 -26.32 9.52 2.40
N LYS A 81 -25.29 9.44 1.55
CA LYS A 81 -25.43 9.77 0.12
C LYS A 81 -26.30 8.77 -0.65
N LEU A 82 -26.18 7.48 -0.34
CA LEU A 82 -26.99 6.43 -0.98
C LEU A 82 -28.38 6.26 -0.35
N GLY A 83 -28.64 6.87 0.80
CA GLY A 83 -29.88 6.69 1.55
C GLY A 83 -30.02 5.28 2.14
N LEU A 84 -28.91 4.63 2.47
CA LEU A 84 -28.86 3.27 3.00
C LEU A 84 -28.72 3.26 4.53
N LYS A 85 -29.19 2.18 5.15
CA LYS A 85 -28.94 1.86 6.55
C LYS A 85 -27.61 1.13 6.71
N ILE A 86 -27.04 1.23 7.91
CA ILE A 86 -25.80 0.55 8.30
C ILE A 86 -26.17 -0.55 9.30
N TYR A 87 -25.84 -1.78 8.96
CA TYR A 87 -26.06 -2.96 9.80
C TYR A 87 -24.75 -3.34 10.51
N LEU A 88 -24.78 -3.48 11.83
CA LEU A 88 -23.60 -3.86 12.59
C LEU A 88 -23.43 -5.37 12.62
N ASP A 89 -22.21 -5.86 12.38
CA ASP A 89 -21.87 -7.28 12.54
C ASP A 89 -20.52 -7.42 13.25
N ARG A 90 -20.52 -7.98 14.47
CA ARG A 90 -19.29 -8.29 15.22
C ARG A 90 -18.34 -9.23 14.49
N GLY A 91 -18.83 -10.01 13.52
CA GLY A 91 -18.01 -10.86 12.67
C GLY A 91 -17.02 -10.05 11.84
N LEU A 92 -17.29 -8.77 11.62
CA LEU A 92 -16.42 -7.80 10.95
C LEU A 92 -15.44 -7.09 11.90
N GLY A 93 -15.43 -7.44 13.19
CA GLY A 93 -14.58 -6.86 14.22
C GLY A 93 -13.08 -7.12 14.02
N GLU A 94 -12.28 -6.26 14.63
CA GLU A 94 -10.81 -6.24 14.57
C GLU A 94 -10.18 -7.60 14.94
N TRP A 95 -8.95 -7.81 14.49
CA TRP A 95 -8.13 -8.93 14.96
C TRP A 95 -7.22 -8.50 16.12
N TYR A 96 -7.38 -9.16 17.26
CA TYR A 96 -6.50 -9.02 18.41
C TYR A 96 -5.76 -10.33 18.67
N ARG A 97 -4.44 -10.25 18.82
CA ARG A 97 -3.62 -11.40 19.17
C ARG A 97 -3.88 -11.80 20.62
N ARG A 98 -3.80 -13.10 20.90
CA ARG A 98 -3.90 -13.65 22.26
C ARG A 98 -2.86 -13.07 23.24
N SER A 99 -1.72 -12.60 22.72
CA SER A 99 -0.66 -11.97 23.50
C SER A 99 -0.98 -10.54 23.95
N ARG A 100 -2.06 -9.93 23.45
CA ARG A 100 -2.45 -8.57 23.81
C ARG A 100 -2.99 -8.56 25.25
N SER A 101 -2.56 -7.58 26.04
CA SER A 101 -2.90 -7.49 27.48
C SER A 101 -4.39 -7.26 27.75
N HIS A 102 -5.07 -6.58 26.84
CA HIS A 102 -6.50 -6.29 26.91
C HIS A 102 -7.10 -6.48 25.52
N ILE A 103 -8.15 -7.31 25.44
CA ILE A 103 -8.94 -7.58 24.23
C ILE A 103 -10.21 -6.72 24.30
N PRO A 104 -10.32 -5.67 23.48
CA PRO A 104 -11.46 -4.77 23.51
C PRO A 104 -12.73 -5.40 22.98
N GLU A 105 -13.85 -5.10 23.62
CA GLU A 105 -15.17 -5.34 23.07
C GLU A 105 -15.77 -4.04 22.53
N PRO A 106 -16.36 -4.05 21.32
CA PRO A 106 -16.99 -2.87 20.77
C PRO A 106 -18.26 -2.50 21.53
N ALA A 107 -18.64 -1.22 21.47
CA ALA A 107 -19.90 -0.75 22.03
C ALA A 107 -21.13 -1.41 21.37
N THR A 108 -22.25 -1.45 22.10
CA THR A 108 -23.51 -2.00 21.57
C THR A 108 -24.20 -1.02 20.63
N ILE A 109 -25.14 -1.52 19.82
CA ILE A 109 -25.96 -0.68 18.94
C ILE A 109 -26.75 0.41 19.70
N ASP A 110 -27.18 0.14 20.94
CA ASP A 110 -27.88 1.11 21.79
C ASP A 110 -27.01 2.31 22.15
N VAL A 111 -25.71 2.08 22.33
CA VAL A 111 -24.74 3.16 22.58
C VAL A 111 -24.42 3.88 21.28
N LEU A 112 -24.11 3.12 20.22
CA LEU A 112 -23.67 3.69 18.94
C LEU A 112 -24.79 4.48 18.22
N SER A 113 -26.06 4.12 18.39
CA SER A 113 -27.20 4.82 17.78
C SER A 113 -27.42 6.23 18.33
N GLN A 114 -26.78 6.58 19.45
CA GLN A 114 -26.77 7.95 19.98
C GLN A 114 -25.88 8.87 19.14
N TYR A 115 -24.93 8.30 18.39
CA TYR A 115 -23.95 9.01 17.57
C TYR A 115 -24.22 8.87 16.08
N PHE A 116 -24.80 7.74 15.65
CA PHE A 116 -25.02 7.42 14.23
C PHE A 116 -26.49 7.10 13.92
N ALA A 117 -27.19 8.04 13.29
CA ALA A 117 -28.63 7.90 13.00
C ALA A 117 -28.96 6.87 11.90
N ALA A 118 -27.97 6.42 11.13
CA ALA A 118 -28.16 5.48 10.02
C ALA A 118 -28.13 4.01 10.45
N LEU A 119 -27.86 3.70 11.72
CA LEU A 119 -27.81 2.33 12.22
C LEU A 119 -29.18 1.65 12.19
N SER A 120 -29.18 0.33 11.99
CA SER A 120 -30.35 -0.54 12.03
C SER A 120 -30.06 -1.80 12.85
N ASP A 121 -31.03 -2.22 13.67
CA ASP A 121 -30.99 -3.41 14.52
C ASP A 121 -31.57 -4.67 13.84
N GLU A 122 -32.11 -4.54 12.62
CA GLU A 122 -32.75 -5.65 11.90
C GLU A 122 -31.77 -6.81 11.58
N TRP A 123 -30.45 -6.58 11.65
CA TRP A 123 -29.45 -7.61 11.40
C TRP A 123 -29.14 -8.51 12.61
N LEU A 124 -29.79 -8.33 13.76
CA LEU A 124 -29.56 -9.20 14.92
C LEU A 124 -30.20 -10.60 14.74
N PRO A 125 -29.58 -11.68 15.26
CA PRO A 125 -28.27 -11.73 15.92
C PRO A 125 -27.09 -11.68 14.93
N GLU A 126 -25.93 -11.25 15.41
CA GLU A 126 -24.70 -11.15 14.61
C GLU A 126 -24.23 -12.50 14.06
N THR A 127 -23.44 -12.48 12.99
CA THR A 127 -23.07 -13.69 12.26
C THR A 127 -22.08 -14.55 13.06
N VAL A 128 -21.01 -13.92 13.54
CA VAL A 128 -19.97 -14.53 14.39
C VAL A 128 -19.52 -13.50 15.41
N VAL A 129 -19.15 -13.94 16.61
CA VAL A 129 -18.54 -13.09 17.64
C VAL A 129 -17.06 -13.48 17.76
N PRO A 130 -16.10 -12.55 17.64
CA PRO A 130 -14.67 -12.83 17.84
C PRO A 130 -14.37 -13.35 19.24
N SER A 131 -13.28 -14.12 19.38
CA SER A 131 -12.82 -14.61 20.69
C SER A 131 -12.47 -13.45 21.64
N LEU A 132 -13.00 -13.51 22.87
CA LEU A 132 -12.66 -12.55 23.94
C LEU A 132 -11.25 -12.78 24.52
N GLU A 133 -10.60 -13.88 24.15
CA GLU A 133 -9.22 -14.20 24.54
C GLU A 133 -8.21 -13.86 23.43
N GLY A 134 -8.67 -13.21 22.35
CA GLY A 134 -7.89 -13.01 21.14
C GLY A 134 -7.77 -14.27 20.28
N GLU A 135 -7.15 -14.10 19.11
CA GLU A 135 -7.06 -15.11 18.05
C GLU A 135 -5.63 -15.17 17.50
N GLU A 136 -5.15 -16.36 17.18
CA GLU A 136 -3.99 -16.55 16.30
C GLU A 136 -4.40 -16.37 14.83
N GLU A 137 -3.42 -16.27 13.93
CA GLU A 137 -3.67 -16.01 12.50
C GLU A 137 -4.56 -17.09 11.84
N ASP A 138 -4.37 -18.36 12.18
CA ASP A 138 -5.17 -19.47 11.65
C ASP A 138 -6.61 -19.46 12.22
N GLU A 139 -6.77 -19.05 13.48
CA GLU A 139 -8.07 -18.91 14.14
C GLU A 139 -8.88 -17.75 13.56
N LEU A 140 -8.21 -16.62 13.26
CA LEU A 140 -8.79 -15.50 12.53
C LEU A 140 -9.31 -15.93 11.15
N LEU A 141 -8.50 -16.70 10.41
CA LEU A 141 -8.90 -17.18 9.09
C LEU A 141 -10.09 -18.13 9.18
N GLU A 142 -10.13 -18.99 10.19
CA GLU A 142 -11.28 -19.88 10.45
C GLU A 142 -12.53 -19.10 10.84
N ARG A 143 -12.40 -18.05 11.67
CA ARG A 143 -13.51 -17.12 11.94
C ARG A 143 -14.05 -16.51 10.64
N CYS A 144 -13.19 -16.12 9.70
CA CYS A 144 -13.62 -15.57 8.42
C CYS A 144 -14.35 -16.61 7.55
N ARG A 145 -13.94 -17.89 7.58
CA ARG A 145 -14.67 -18.97 6.91
C ARG A 145 -16.06 -19.16 7.50
N LEU A 146 -16.14 -19.24 8.83
CA LEU A 146 -17.42 -19.35 9.54
C LEU A 146 -18.32 -18.13 9.30
N PHE A 147 -17.72 -16.94 9.21
CA PHE A 147 -18.43 -15.72 8.84
C PHE A 147 -19.08 -15.88 7.47
N TRP A 148 -18.35 -16.27 6.42
CA TRP A 148 -18.94 -16.43 5.09
C TRP A 148 -20.00 -17.54 5.00
N GLU A 149 -19.79 -18.66 5.72
CA GLU A 149 -20.76 -19.77 5.80
C GLU A 149 -22.11 -19.32 6.33
N LYS A 150 -22.14 -18.35 7.26
CA LYS A 150 -23.36 -17.84 7.87
C LYS A 150 -23.88 -16.55 7.24
N PHE A 151 -22.99 -15.63 6.88
CA PHE A 151 -23.32 -14.29 6.38
C PHE A 151 -24.05 -14.36 5.04
N ILE A 152 -23.49 -15.07 4.04
CA ILE A 152 -24.07 -15.12 2.69
C ILE A 152 -25.49 -15.73 2.73
N PRO A 153 -25.73 -16.91 3.34
CA PRO A 153 -27.08 -17.46 3.42
C PRO A 153 -28.06 -16.56 4.18
N LYS A 154 -27.59 -15.86 5.22
CA LYS A 154 -28.44 -14.93 5.98
C LYS A 154 -28.83 -13.71 5.14
N VAL A 155 -27.89 -13.09 4.41
CA VAL A 155 -28.19 -11.99 3.48
C VAL A 155 -29.20 -12.46 2.43
N GLU A 156 -28.96 -13.60 1.79
CA GLU A 156 -29.85 -14.11 0.73
C GLU A 156 -31.24 -14.50 1.25
N SER A 157 -31.35 -14.93 2.51
CA SER A 157 -32.62 -15.24 3.15
C SER A 157 -33.41 -13.99 3.53
N MET A 158 -32.74 -12.95 4.04
CA MET A 158 -33.41 -11.73 4.51
C MET A 158 -33.67 -10.73 3.38
N TYR A 159 -32.79 -10.69 2.39
CA TYR A 159 -32.79 -9.72 1.30
C TYR A 159 -32.61 -10.44 -0.06
N PRO A 160 -33.59 -11.25 -0.50
CA PRO A 160 -33.47 -12.10 -1.70
C PRO A 160 -33.38 -11.33 -3.03
N GLN A 161 -33.56 -10.01 -3.01
CA GLN A 161 -33.36 -9.12 -4.16
C GLN A 161 -31.97 -8.50 -4.23
N VAL A 162 -31.21 -8.52 -3.13
CA VAL A 162 -29.92 -7.84 -3.02
C VAL A 162 -28.83 -8.64 -3.73
N THR A 163 -28.11 -7.96 -4.62
CA THR A 163 -27.04 -8.54 -5.44
C THR A 163 -25.66 -7.99 -5.11
N SER A 164 -25.58 -6.83 -4.46
CA SER A 164 -24.34 -6.13 -4.13
C SER A 164 -24.33 -5.63 -2.68
N VAL A 165 -23.27 -5.92 -1.92
CA VAL A 165 -23.10 -5.44 -0.54
C VAL A 165 -21.72 -4.83 -0.33
N ILE A 166 -21.59 -3.95 0.67
CA ILE A 166 -20.29 -3.43 1.13
C ILE A 166 -20.08 -3.73 2.61
N LEU A 167 -18.86 -4.19 2.91
CA LEU A 167 -18.40 -4.52 4.26
C LEU A 167 -17.31 -3.55 4.66
N VAL A 168 -17.43 -2.92 5.83
CA VAL A 168 -16.39 -2.03 6.37
C VAL A 168 -15.77 -2.63 7.62
N THR A 169 -14.45 -2.75 7.59
CA THR A 169 -13.67 -3.51 8.57
C THR A 169 -12.24 -2.96 8.71
N HIS A 170 -11.31 -3.80 9.17
CA HIS A 170 -9.94 -3.49 9.54
C HIS A 170 -8.95 -4.17 8.60
N ALA A 171 -7.68 -3.79 8.63
CA ALA A 171 -6.68 -4.28 7.67
C ALA A 171 -6.50 -5.80 7.71
N ALA A 172 -6.31 -6.37 8.90
CA ALA A 172 -6.09 -7.80 9.07
C ALA A 172 -7.32 -8.61 8.64
N LEU A 173 -8.50 -8.18 9.07
CA LEU A 173 -9.75 -8.86 8.72
C LEU A 173 -10.11 -8.71 7.25
N LYS A 174 -9.90 -7.54 6.62
CA LYS A 174 -10.11 -7.33 5.17
C LYS A 174 -9.33 -8.34 4.35
N ILE A 175 -8.04 -8.54 4.66
CA ILE A 175 -7.21 -9.54 4.00
C ILE A 175 -7.74 -10.94 4.28
N ALA A 176 -7.99 -11.29 5.55
CA ALA A 176 -8.45 -12.63 5.92
C ALA A 176 -9.79 -12.99 5.28
N LEU A 177 -10.75 -12.06 5.25
CA LEU A 177 -12.05 -12.18 4.56
C LEU A 177 -11.87 -12.45 3.08
N GLY A 178 -11.01 -11.68 2.40
CA GLY A 178 -10.72 -11.87 0.98
C GLY A 178 -10.08 -13.22 0.68
N MET A 179 -9.09 -13.61 1.47
CA MET A 179 -8.38 -14.89 1.32
C MET A 179 -9.30 -16.07 1.59
N SER A 180 -10.12 -16.04 2.65
CA SER A 180 -11.09 -17.10 2.95
C SER A 180 -12.20 -17.19 1.90
N LEU A 181 -12.70 -16.04 1.40
CA LEU A 181 -13.77 -16.00 0.39
C LEU A 181 -13.35 -16.68 -0.92
N MET A 182 -12.08 -16.54 -1.30
CA MET A 182 -11.47 -17.16 -2.48
C MET A 182 -10.86 -18.54 -2.21
N GLY A 183 -11.06 -19.10 -1.00
CA GLY A 183 -10.68 -20.49 -0.66
C GLY A 183 -9.20 -20.72 -0.37
N TYR A 184 -8.44 -19.67 -0.03
CA TYR A 184 -7.04 -19.82 0.40
C TYR A 184 -6.92 -20.44 1.79
N GLN A 185 -5.77 -21.07 2.04
CA GLN A 185 -5.51 -21.77 3.30
C GLN A 185 -4.69 -20.93 4.27
N SER A 186 -4.02 -19.87 3.78
CA SER A 186 -3.29 -18.91 4.61
C SER A 186 -3.51 -17.48 4.11
N THR A 187 -3.54 -16.52 5.05
CA THR A 187 -3.56 -15.08 4.76
C THR A 187 -2.26 -14.56 4.13
N ARG A 188 -1.21 -15.40 4.11
CA ARG A 188 0.13 -15.07 3.61
C ARG A 188 0.41 -15.58 2.20
N GLU A 189 -0.55 -16.19 1.52
CA GLU A 189 -0.37 -16.63 0.15
C GLU A 189 -0.33 -15.46 -0.83
N PHE A 190 0.30 -15.65 -1.99
CA PHE A 190 0.16 -14.73 -3.12
C PHE A 190 -1.14 -15.04 -3.87
N LEU A 191 -1.77 -14.01 -4.42
CA LEU A 191 -2.96 -14.16 -5.23
C LEU A 191 -2.63 -14.91 -6.53
N ARG A 192 -3.35 -16.00 -6.78
CA ARG A 192 -3.29 -16.77 -8.02
C ARG A 192 -3.89 -15.98 -9.19
N VAL A 193 -3.53 -16.38 -10.41
CA VAL A 193 -3.94 -15.69 -11.64
C VAL A 193 -5.46 -15.65 -11.80
N GLU A 194 -6.14 -16.75 -11.48
CA GLU A 194 -7.60 -16.84 -11.52
C GLU A 194 -8.32 -15.94 -10.49
N HIS A 195 -7.57 -15.41 -9.51
CA HIS A 195 -8.04 -14.53 -8.45
C HIS A 195 -7.51 -13.11 -8.57
N GLY A 196 -7.10 -12.69 -9.78
CA GLY A 196 -6.64 -11.33 -10.07
C GLY A 196 -5.20 -11.03 -9.65
N GLY A 197 -4.40 -12.06 -9.33
CA GLY A 197 -2.98 -11.93 -9.03
C GLY A 197 -2.05 -12.39 -10.15
N ASP A 198 -0.76 -12.51 -9.84
CA ASP A 198 0.28 -13.02 -10.72
C ASP A 198 0.81 -14.41 -10.29
N GLY A 199 0.35 -14.92 -9.14
CA GLY A 199 0.81 -16.16 -8.51
C GLY A 199 2.18 -16.09 -7.85
N VAL A 200 2.85 -14.92 -7.85
CA VAL A 200 4.27 -14.79 -7.48
C VAL A 200 4.52 -13.65 -6.49
N SER A 201 3.80 -12.54 -6.59
CA SER A 201 4.06 -11.35 -5.79
C SER A 201 2.80 -10.62 -5.33
N THR A 202 1.69 -10.75 -6.07
CA THR A 202 0.49 -9.96 -5.78
C THR A 202 -0.14 -10.41 -4.48
N ARG A 203 -0.41 -9.44 -3.60
CA ARG A 203 -1.07 -9.61 -2.31
C ARG A 203 -2.26 -8.67 -2.21
N ILE A 204 -3.22 -9.00 -1.36
CA ILE A 204 -4.32 -8.09 -1.04
C ILE A 204 -3.73 -6.83 -0.39
N GLN A 205 -4.06 -5.67 -0.93
CA GLN A 205 -3.63 -4.37 -0.40
C GLN A 205 -4.65 -3.89 0.63
N ALA A 206 -4.19 -3.39 1.77
CA ALA A 206 -5.04 -2.97 2.88
C ALA A 206 -4.64 -1.60 3.41
N SER A 207 -4.42 -0.63 2.54
CA SER A 207 -4.27 0.79 2.89
C SER A 207 -5.56 1.35 3.53
N THR A 208 -5.46 2.48 4.22
CA THR A 208 -6.63 3.18 4.79
C THR A 208 -7.62 3.55 3.69
N CYS A 209 -8.92 3.39 3.95
CA CYS A 209 -10.00 3.60 2.98
C CYS A 209 -9.85 2.83 1.65
N SER A 210 -9.00 1.79 1.58
CA SER A 210 -8.85 1.03 0.35
C SER A 210 -10.07 0.13 0.09
N LEU A 211 -10.47 0.04 -1.18
CA LEU A 211 -11.66 -0.70 -1.61
C LEU A 211 -11.27 -1.97 -2.40
N ASP A 212 -11.74 -3.12 -1.95
CA ASP A 212 -11.74 -4.37 -2.71
C ASP A 212 -13.09 -4.61 -3.38
N ARG A 213 -13.08 -5.35 -4.49
CA ARG A 213 -14.27 -5.88 -5.15
C ARG A 213 -14.08 -7.37 -5.43
N TYR A 214 -15.09 -8.14 -5.04
CA TYR A 214 -15.19 -9.56 -5.34
C TYR A 214 -16.46 -9.84 -6.14
N GLU A 215 -16.32 -10.64 -7.19
CA GLU A 215 -17.44 -11.05 -8.03
C GLU A 215 -17.62 -12.56 -8.00
N LYS A 216 -18.87 -12.98 -7.94
CA LYS A 216 -19.25 -14.39 -8.04
C LYS A 216 -19.19 -14.84 -9.49
N ASN A 217 -18.42 -15.89 -9.76
CA ASN A 217 -18.43 -16.60 -11.04
C ASN A 217 -18.88 -18.06 -10.86
N THR A 218 -18.79 -18.87 -11.92
CA THR A 218 -19.18 -20.29 -11.90
C THR A 218 -18.30 -21.14 -10.99
N ASN A 219 -17.06 -20.73 -10.74
CA ASN A 219 -16.03 -21.52 -10.05
C ASN A 219 -15.79 -21.04 -8.61
N GLY A 220 -16.37 -19.92 -8.18
CA GLY A 220 -16.06 -19.33 -6.89
C GLY A 220 -16.27 -17.82 -6.86
N TRP A 221 -15.56 -17.17 -5.94
CA TRP A 221 -15.44 -15.72 -5.88
C TRP A 221 -14.07 -15.33 -6.43
N VAL A 222 -14.02 -14.24 -7.20
CA VAL A 222 -12.79 -13.71 -7.80
C VAL A 222 -12.65 -12.26 -7.41
N MET A 223 -11.45 -11.86 -7.01
CA MET A 223 -11.12 -10.46 -6.81
C MET A 223 -10.96 -9.75 -8.17
N THR A 224 -11.71 -8.66 -8.36
CA THR A 224 -11.66 -7.82 -9.56
C THR A 224 -11.17 -6.40 -9.28
N MET A 225 -11.00 -6.04 -8.00
CA MET A 225 -10.37 -4.80 -7.55
C MET A 225 -9.60 -5.10 -6.26
N ASN A 226 -8.33 -4.70 -6.21
CA ASN A 226 -7.41 -5.00 -5.10
C ASN A 226 -6.94 -3.70 -4.44
N GLY A 227 -7.57 -3.32 -3.35
CA GLY A 227 -7.24 -2.17 -2.51
C GLY A 227 -7.14 -0.87 -3.30
N ASN A 228 -8.14 -0.59 -4.13
CA ASN A 228 -8.18 0.65 -4.90
C ASN A 228 -8.16 1.87 -3.97
N THR A 229 -7.29 2.81 -4.30
CA THR A 229 -7.10 4.10 -3.61
C THR A 229 -6.90 5.24 -4.61
N GLU A 230 -7.15 5.02 -5.90
CA GLU A 230 -7.00 6.04 -6.95
C GLU A 230 -7.93 7.24 -6.77
N PHE A 231 -8.99 7.08 -5.99
CA PHE A 231 -9.92 8.15 -5.62
C PHE A 231 -9.47 8.97 -4.42
N LEU A 232 -8.44 8.54 -3.68
CA LEU A 232 -7.92 9.26 -2.53
C LEU A 232 -6.89 10.30 -2.99
N SER A 233 -7.06 11.56 -2.61
CA SER A 233 -6.14 12.64 -3.00
C SER A 233 -4.71 12.42 -2.51
N ALA A 234 -4.54 11.79 -1.35
CA ALA A 234 -3.24 11.44 -0.77
C ALA A 234 -2.70 10.07 -1.22
N GLY A 235 -3.46 9.31 -2.03
CA GLY A 235 -3.09 7.97 -2.46
C GLY A 235 -3.08 6.94 -1.30
N PRO A 236 -2.37 5.80 -1.48
CA PRO A 236 -2.37 4.72 -0.50
C PRO A 236 -1.52 5.05 0.73
N GLU A 237 -2.14 4.99 1.90
CA GLU A 237 -1.46 5.20 3.19
C GLU A 237 -1.60 3.99 4.11
N MET A 238 -0.61 3.81 4.99
CA MET A 238 -0.65 2.85 6.10
C MET A 238 -0.97 1.40 5.70
N ASN A 239 -0.56 0.99 4.50
CA ASN A 239 -0.74 -0.38 4.02
C ASN A 239 -0.14 -1.40 5.01
N TRP A 240 -0.79 -2.55 5.13
CA TRP A 240 -0.44 -3.59 6.09
C TRP A 240 -0.69 -4.98 5.50
N HIS A 241 0.15 -5.96 5.83
CA HIS A 241 -0.04 -7.36 5.42
C HIS A 241 0.61 -8.33 6.41
N PHE A 242 0.02 -9.50 6.63
CA PHE A 242 0.55 -10.58 7.51
C PHE A 242 1.97 -11.06 7.18
N ALA A 243 2.42 -10.83 5.95
CA ALA A 243 3.68 -11.35 5.44
C ALA A 243 4.84 -10.37 5.67
N THR A 244 4.53 -9.09 5.88
CA THR A 244 5.51 -8.01 5.98
C THR A 244 5.44 -7.28 7.32
N ALA A 245 4.28 -7.29 7.98
CA ALA A 245 4.08 -6.63 9.26
C ALA A 245 4.52 -7.50 10.44
N GLN A 246 5.17 -6.87 11.41
CA GLN A 246 5.54 -7.49 12.68
C GLN A 246 4.47 -7.27 13.77
N TYR A 247 3.70 -6.20 13.67
CA TYR A 247 2.74 -5.74 14.69
C TYR A 247 1.30 -5.74 14.15
N GLU A 248 0.32 -5.64 15.06
CA GLU A 248 -1.10 -5.46 14.71
C GLU A 248 -1.30 -4.19 13.86
N ALA A 249 -2.26 -4.23 12.94
CA ALA A 249 -2.41 -3.18 11.94
C ALA A 249 -2.76 -1.82 12.55
N GLY A 250 -1.87 -0.84 12.41
CA GLY A 250 -2.07 0.49 12.99
C GLY A 250 -2.04 0.53 14.52
N SER A 251 -1.47 -0.48 15.18
CA SER A 251 -1.19 -0.44 16.61
C SER A 251 -0.12 0.60 16.95
N LYS A 252 0.03 0.96 18.23
CA LYS A 252 1.07 1.90 18.67
C LYS A 252 2.46 1.43 18.21
N GLU A 253 2.72 0.13 18.31
CA GLU A 253 3.97 -0.51 17.90
C GLU A 253 4.20 -0.42 16.38
N ASP A 254 3.16 -0.61 15.55
CA ASP A 254 3.25 -0.44 14.08
C ASP A 254 3.61 1.01 13.71
N ILE A 255 2.95 1.98 14.35
CA ILE A 255 3.22 3.40 14.12
C ILE A 255 4.63 3.80 14.57
N GLU A 256 5.06 3.35 15.75
CA GLU A 256 6.41 3.61 16.23
C GLU A 256 7.48 3.00 15.33
N ALA A 257 7.27 1.77 14.86
CA ALA A 257 8.19 1.10 13.95
C ALA A 257 8.32 1.87 12.63
N ARG A 258 7.21 2.38 12.08
CA ARG A 258 7.21 3.22 10.88
C ARG A 258 7.87 4.57 11.10
N LYS A 259 7.60 5.25 12.22
CA LYS A 259 8.26 6.51 12.59
C LYS A 259 9.77 6.31 12.73
N LYS A 260 10.22 5.23 13.36
CA LYS A 260 11.64 4.86 13.44
C LYS A 260 12.22 4.60 12.06
N ALA A 261 11.52 3.86 11.20
CA ALA A 261 11.98 3.58 9.84
C ALA A 261 12.06 4.85 8.97
N ALA A 262 11.13 5.79 9.11
CA ALA A 262 11.09 7.06 8.38
C ALA A 262 12.17 8.07 8.82
N GLN A 263 12.73 7.93 10.03
CA GLN A 263 13.89 8.70 10.49
C GLN A 263 15.20 8.28 9.78
N PHE A 264 15.18 7.15 9.09
CA PHE A 264 16.24 6.75 8.16
C PHE A 264 15.77 7.04 6.73
N PRO A 265 16.61 7.65 5.86
CA PRO A 265 16.18 7.98 4.52
C PRO A 265 15.73 6.72 3.78
N PRO A 266 14.55 6.75 3.11
CA PRO A 266 14.06 5.59 2.39
C PRO A 266 15.04 5.22 1.25
N ASN A 267 15.15 3.93 0.94
CA ASN A 267 15.74 3.51 -0.33
C ASN A 267 14.99 4.22 -1.46
N GLN A 268 15.68 5.02 -2.25
CA GLN A 268 15.09 5.74 -3.39
C GLN A 268 14.97 4.79 -4.58
N TYR A 269 13.83 4.81 -5.26
CA TYR A 269 13.61 4.07 -6.51
C TYR A 269 13.73 5.05 -7.67
N ILE A 270 14.49 4.68 -8.71
CA ILE A 270 14.50 5.41 -9.98
C ILE A 270 14.05 4.45 -11.08
N SER A 271 13.02 4.84 -11.81
CA SER A 271 12.57 4.17 -13.03
C SER A 271 13.46 4.58 -14.19
N LEU A 272 14.11 3.62 -14.86
CA LEU A 272 14.94 3.86 -16.05
C LEU A 272 14.56 2.89 -17.17
N GLU A 273 14.43 3.42 -18.38
CA GLU A 273 14.27 2.60 -19.59
C GLU A 273 15.57 1.86 -19.92
N LYS A 274 15.48 0.56 -20.20
CA LYS A 274 16.55 -0.20 -20.84
C LYS A 274 16.22 -0.34 -22.33
N GLY A 275 16.61 0.65 -23.12
CA GLY A 275 16.74 0.49 -24.57
C GLY A 275 16.20 1.62 -25.45
N SER A 276 16.95 2.72 -25.54
CA SER A 276 17.36 3.35 -26.83
C SER A 276 18.14 4.63 -26.52
N LEU A 277 19.39 4.48 -26.11
CA LEU A 277 20.37 5.56 -26.28
C LEU A 277 21.38 5.04 -27.29
N ASN A 278 21.18 5.43 -28.54
CA ASN A 278 22.26 5.42 -29.52
C ASN A 278 23.46 6.10 -28.86
N ALA A 279 24.55 5.35 -28.76
CA ALA A 279 25.87 5.87 -28.39
C ALA A 279 26.29 6.87 -29.48
N ASN A 280 25.83 8.11 -29.39
CA ASN A 280 26.28 9.30 -30.13
C ASN A 280 25.46 10.53 -29.70
N SER A 281 25.60 10.94 -28.44
CA SER A 281 25.36 12.34 -28.03
C SER A 281 25.95 12.60 -26.65
N ILE A 282 27.23 12.22 -26.47
CA ILE A 282 28.08 12.99 -25.56
C ILE A 282 28.53 14.20 -26.37
N LYS A 283 27.72 15.26 -26.39
CA LYS A 283 28.23 16.59 -26.68
C LYS A 283 28.51 17.27 -25.35
N GLN A 284 29.79 17.22 -25.03
CA GLN A 284 30.52 18.19 -24.25
C GLN A 284 30.14 19.60 -24.71
N GLU A 285 29.53 20.38 -23.81
CA GLU A 285 29.66 21.84 -23.81
C GLU A 285 29.58 22.28 -22.34
N VAL A 286 30.76 22.37 -21.75
CA VAL A 286 31.06 23.34 -20.71
C VAL A 286 31.10 24.67 -21.45
N ASP A 287 30.15 25.55 -21.18
CA ASP A 287 30.35 26.97 -21.41
C ASP A 287 29.96 27.72 -20.13
N GLU A 288 30.97 28.38 -19.57
CA GLU A 288 30.83 29.35 -18.49
C GLU A 288 30.22 30.62 -19.08
N SER A 289 29.04 31.04 -18.64
CA SER A 289 28.78 32.43 -18.24
C SER A 289 27.33 32.67 -17.81
N LEU A 290 27.22 33.21 -16.60
CA LEU A 290 26.25 34.23 -16.15
C LEU A 290 24.75 33.91 -16.26
N GLU A 291 24.13 33.53 -15.14
CA GLU A 291 23.10 34.31 -14.41
C GLU A 291 22.49 33.46 -13.27
N GLU A 292 21.91 34.12 -12.27
CA GLU A 292 21.66 33.65 -10.89
C GLU A 292 20.84 32.36 -10.72
N PRO A 293 21.08 31.55 -9.66
CA PRO A 293 20.35 30.32 -9.43
C PRO A 293 19.01 30.60 -8.72
N SER A 294 17.90 30.48 -9.46
CA SER A 294 16.57 30.28 -8.87
C SER A 294 16.10 28.84 -9.07
N SER A 295 15.62 28.24 -7.97
CA SER A 295 14.84 27.00 -7.81
C SER A 295 15.46 25.67 -8.27
N GLU A 296 15.79 24.83 -7.27
CA GLU A 296 15.68 23.37 -7.24
C GLU A 296 15.62 22.60 -8.57
N ASN A 297 16.76 22.47 -9.26
CA ASN A 297 16.94 21.41 -10.25
C ASN A 297 17.73 20.26 -9.61
N ALA A 298 17.08 19.12 -9.41
CA ALA A 298 17.75 17.90 -8.97
C ALA A 298 18.73 17.44 -10.06
N HIS A 299 20.03 17.39 -9.75
CA HIS A 299 21.04 16.90 -10.67
C HIS A 299 21.20 15.39 -10.53
N ILE A 300 20.80 14.65 -11.56
CA ILE A 300 20.99 13.20 -11.64
C ILE A 300 22.18 12.90 -12.55
N ARG A 301 23.13 12.08 -12.08
CA ARG A 301 24.18 11.49 -12.93
C ARG A 301 24.12 9.98 -12.83
N LEU A 302 24.18 9.31 -13.98
CA LEU A 302 24.12 7.86 -14.08
C LEU A 302 25.43 7.35 -14.70
N SER A 303 25.98 6.27 -14.17
CA SER A 303 27.17 5.61 -14.72
C SER A 303 27.04 4.10 -14.62
N GLY A 304 27.58 3.37 -15.60
CA GLY A 304 27.57 1.91 -15.60
C GLY A 304 26.17 1.30 -15.70
N LEU A 305 25.23 1.92 -16.42
CA LEU A 305 23.86 1.40 -16.61
C LEU A 305 23.80 0.01 -17.29
N ALA A 306 24.85 -0.39 -18.00
CA ALA A 306 24.98 -1.73 -18.56
C ALA A 306 25.35 -2.79 -17.50
N GLU A 307 25.89 -2.37 -16.36
CA GLU A 307 26.38 -3.25 -15.30
C GLU A 307 25.25 -3.70 -14.36
N ASP A 308 25.46 -4.79 -13.64
CA ASP A 308 24.51 -5.31 -12.64
C ASP A 308 24.31 -4.35 -11.46
N ARG A 309 25.29 -3.48 -11.22
CA ARG A 309 25.30 -2.50 -10.12
C ARG A 309 25.66 -1.10 -10.61
N PRO A 310 24.73 -0.39 -11.28
CA PRO A 310 24.99 0.96 -11.77
C PRO A 310 25.23 1.94 -10.61
N LEU A 311 25.91 3.05 -10.89
CA LEU A 311 26.07 4.14 -9.92
C LEU A 311 25.14 5.28 -10.29
N VAL A 312 24.45 5.80 -9.28
CA VAL A 312 23.54 6.94 -9.43
C VAL A 312 23.92 8.02 -8.45
N GLN A 313 24.23 9.22 -8.94
CA GLN A 313 24.42 10.40 -8.12
C GLN A 313 23.16 11.25 -8.19
N LEU A 314 22.55 11.55 -7.04
CA LEU A 314 21.47 12.52 -6.91
C LEU A 314 21.98 13.68 -6.05
N ASN A 315 22.15 14.84 -6.67
CA ASN A 315 22.76 16.01 -6.05
C ASN A 315 24.15 15.67 -5.45
N SER A 316 24.32 15.81 -4.15
CA SER A 316 25.57 15.47 -3.44
C SER A 316 25.67 14.01 -3.01
N ASN A 317 24.62 13.20 -3.17
CA ASN A 317 24.56 11.84 -2.67
C ASN A 317 24.86 10.84 -3.78
N LEU A 318 25.71 9.85 -3.50
CA LEU A 318 26.02 8.76 -4.41
C LEU A 318 25.36 7.47 -3.91
N TYR A 319 24.78 6.72 -4.84
CA TYR A 319 24.08 5.48 -4.61
C TYR A 319 24.60 4.39 -5.53
N GLN A 320 24.55 3.15 -5.03
CA GLN A 320 24.71 1.97 -5.86
C GLN A 320 23.33 1.40 -6.17
N GLY A 321 23.01 1.36 -7.45
CA GLY A 321 21.80 0.75 -7.96
C GLY A 321 21.91 -0.77 -8.01
N GLU A 322 20.77 -1.42 -7.89
CA GLU A 322 20.58 -2.85 -8.14
C GLU A 322 19.34 -3.00 -9.03
N TRP A 323 19.50 -3.68 -10.15
CA TRP A 323 18.38 -3.92 -11.07
C TRP A 323 17.36 -4.85 -10.42
N SER A 324 16.11 -4.38 -10.36
CA SER A 324 14.96 -5.18 -9.99
C SER A 324 14.07 -5.36 -11.21
N LYS A 325 13.64 -6.61 -11.46
CA LYS A 325 12.66 -6.88 -12.50
C LYS A 325 11.32 -6.30 -12.07
N LEU A 326 10.64 -5.66 -13.02
CA LEU A 326 9.29 -5.17 -12.80
C LEU A 326 8.37 -6.35 -12.55
N VAL A 327 7.52 -6.24 -11.54
CA VAL A 327 6.37 -7.14 -11.40
C VAL A 327 5.15 -6.47 -12.05
N GLY A 328 4.59 -7.11 -13.07
CA GLY A 328 3.46 -6.57 -13.84
C GLY A 328 3.88 -5.80 -15.10
N SER A 329 3.03 -4.87 -15.53
CA SER A 329 3.30 -3.97 -16.66
C SER A 329 3.01 -2.54 -16.23
N GLU A 330 4.06 -1.72 -16.15
CA GLU A 330 3.94 -0.29 -15.91
C GLU A 330 4.11 0.42 -17.25
N LEU A 331 3.18 1.33 -17.56
CA LEU A 331 3.12 2.04 -18.85
C LEU A 331 3.37 3.53 -18.59
N VAL A 332 4.15 4.14 -19.47
CA VAL A 332 4.45 5.58 -19.44
C VAL A 332 3.59 6.26 -20.50
N PHE A 333 2.88 7.30 -20.10
CA PHE A 333 2.11 8.18 -20.98
C PHE A 333 2.70 9.59 -20.94
N ASN A 334 2.58 10.35 -22.03
CA ASN A 334 2.99 11.75 -22.05
C ASN A 334 1.93 12.65 -21.39
N GLU A 335 2.21 13.95 -21.32
CA GLU A 335 1.30 14.97 -20.75
C GLU A 335 -0.05 15.08 -21.48
N ASN A 336 -0.13 14.58 -22.71
CA ASN A 336 -1.36 14.55 -23.51
C ASN A 336 -2.14 13.23 -23.36
N GLY A 337 -1.62 12.28 -22.57
CA GLY A 337 -2.23 10.96 -22.36
C GLY A 337 -1.90 9.92 -23.44
N ASP A 338 -0.97 10.20 -24.36
CA ASP A 338 -0.54 9.22 -25.36
C ASP A 338 0.43 8.23 -24.75
N PHE A 339 0.28 6.95 -25.12
CA PHE A 339 1.20 5.89 -24.72
C PHE A 339 2.59 6.11 -25.32
N ILE A 340 3.62 6.09 -24.46
CA ILE A 340 5.02 6.25 -24.84
C ILE A 340 5.75 4.90 -24.82
N THR A 341 5.73 4.20 -23.67
CA THR A 341 6.49 2.95 -23.52
C THR A 341 6.01 2.10 -22.36
N LYS A 342 6.58 0.91 -22.23
CA LYS A 342 6.46 0.04 -21.05
C LYS A 342 7.75 0.06 -20.25
N VAL A 343 7.65 0.12 -18.92
CA VAL A 343 8.80 0.01 -18.01
C VAL A 343 9.24 -1.45 -17.94
N HIS A 344 10.54 -1.71 -18.08
CA HIS A 344 11.11 -3.06 -18.17
C HIS A 344 11.78 -3.53 -16.86
N GLY A 345 12.07 -2.59 -15.96
CA GLY A 345 12.69 -2.86 -14.67
C GLY A 345 12.94 -1.57 -13.91
N HIS A 346 13.18 -1.68 -12.61
CA HIS A 346 13.52 -0.57 -11.74
C HIS A 346 14.98 -0.68 -11.32
N VAL A 347 15.62 0.45 -11.04
CA VAL A 347 16.90 0.46 -10.33
C VAL A 347 16.62 0.83 -8.88
N ILE A 348 16.84 -0.12 -7.97
CA ILE A 348 16.73 0.10 -6.54
C ILE A 348 18.04 0.71 -6.06
N LEU A 349 18.00 1.90 -5.48
CA LEU A 349 19.18 2.54 -4.93
C LEU A 349 19.39 2.07 -3.49
N LYS A 350 20.50 1.40 -3.24
CA LYS A 350 20.97 1.11 -1.89
C LYS A 350 21.81 2.27 -1.40
N GLY A 351 21.40 2.85 -0.27
CA GLY A 351 22.14 3.92 0.38
C GLY A 351 23.50 3.43 0.87
N GLY A 352 24.56 4.10 0.40
CA GLY A 352 25.91 3.94 0.92
C GLY A 352 26.63 5.27 0.80
N ARG A 353 27.11 5.82 1.92
CA ARG A 353 28.07 6.92 1.85
C ARG A 353 29.37 6.30 1.35
N LEU A 354 29.93 6.77 0.23
CA LEU A 354 31.36 6.60 0.04
C LEU A 354 32.01 7.26 1.26
N GLU A 355 32.61 6.47 2.14
CA GLU A 355 33.62 7.04 3.00
C GLU A 355 34.61 7.72 2.07
N ASN A 356 34.73 9.03 2.25
CA ASN A 356 35.91 9.72 1.79
C ASN A 356 37.04 9.17 2.67
N THR A 357 37.47 7.94 2.39
CA THR A 357 38.81 7.51 2.74
C THR A 357 39.66 8.62 2.15
N GLY A 358 40.31 9.39 3.03
CA GLY A 358 41.12 10.54 2.65
C GLY A 358 42.20 10.07 1.69
N ASN A 359 41.83 9.90 0.44
CA ASN A 359 42.69 9.47 -0.62
C ASN A 359 43.22 10.77 -1.16
N ASP A 360 44.43 11.08 -0.70
CA ASP A 360 45.28 12.11 -1.22
C ASP A 360 45.08 12.21 -2.73
N LYS A 361 44.44 13.29 -3.18
CA LYS A 361 44.22 13.54 -4.61
C LYS A 361 45.56 13.53 -5.37
N GLU A 362 46.66 13.85 -4.68
CA GLU A 362 48.02 13.67 -5.18
C GLU A 362 48.33 12.21 -5.54
N SER A 363 48.00 11.24 -4.67
CA SER A 363 48.32 9.82 -4.88
C SER A 363 47.68 9.25 -6.16
N PHE A 364 46.42 9.61 -6.44
CA PHE A 364 45.73 9.17 -7.64
C PHE A 364 46.26 9.83 -8.91
N LEU A 365 46.55 11.13 -8.86
CA LEU A 365 47.13 11.84 -10.00
C LEU A 365 48.53 11.30 -10.31
N THR A 366 49.35 11.04 -9.29
CA THR A 366 50.68 10.45 -9.46
C THR A 366 50.61 9.04 -10.04
N LYS A 367 49.69 8.19 -9.57
CA LYS A 367 49.48 6.84 -10.12
C LYS A 367 48.95 6.87 -11.55
N ALA A 368 48.02 7.77 -11.86
CA ALA A 368 47.47 7.95 -13.21
C ALA A 368 48.55 8.47 -14.19
N VAL A 369 49.39 9.41 -13.75
CA VAL A 369 50.52 9.92 -14.54
C VAL A 369 51.58 8.84 -14.76
N GLN A 370 51.89 8.02 -13.75
CA GLN A 370 52.82 6.88 -13.91
C GLN A 370 52.26 5.80 -14.85
N ALA A 371 50.96 5.49 -14.76
CA ALA A 371 50.31 4.55 -15.67
C ALA A 371 50.29 5.08 -17.11
N ALA A 372 50.00 6.38 -17.30
CA ALA A 372 50.05 7.01 -18.61
C ALA A 372 51.46 7.05 -19.21
N ARG A 373 52.50 7.24 -18.38
CA ARG A 373 53.91 7.14 -18.81
C ARG A 373 54.27 5.74 -19.28
N LYS A 374 53.90 4.70 -18.52
CA LYS A 374 54.16 3.30 -18.90
C LYS A 374 53.49 2.91 -20.23
N VAL A 375 52.27 3.38 -20.46
CA VAL A 375 51.56 3.15 -21.74
C VAL A 375 52.23 3.90 -22.89
N LYS A 376 52.82 5.06 -22.63
CA LYS A 376 53.53 5.85 -23.64
C LYS A 376 54.90 5.28 -23.98
N GLU A 377 55.60 4.72 -22.98
CA GLU A 377 56.88 4.03 -23.14
C GLU A 377 56.70 2.70 -23.89
N ALA A 378 55.69 1.90 -23.55
CA ALA A 378 55.36 0.67 -24.27
C ALA A 378 54.99 0.93 -25.75
N LYS A 379 54.27 2.02 -26.03
CA LYS A 379 53.97 2.43 -27.41
C LYS A 379 55.17 3.00 -28.18
N GLN A 380 56.21 3.46 -27.50
CA GLN A 380 57.46 3.90 -28.15
C GLN A 380 58.38 2.72 -28.44
N GLU A 381 58.41 1.70 -27.59
CA GLU A 381 59.12 0.44 -27.87
C GLU A 381 58.47 -0.31 -29.06
N ASP A 382 57.14 -0.42 -29.09
CA ASP A 382 56.41 -1.01 -30.23
C ASP A 382 56.59 -0.22 -31.55
N ALA A 383 56.87 1.09 -31.48
CA ALA A 383 57.11 1.92 -32.67
C ALA A 383 58.55 1.84 -33.18
N MET A 384 59.52 1.48 -32.32
CA MET A 384 60.91 1.27 -32.73
C MET A 384 61.18 -0.13 -33.29
N GLU A 385 60.36 -1.14 -32.95
CA GLU A 385 60.45 -2.49 -33.53
C GLU A 385 59.82 -2.63 -34.94
N VAL A 386 59.07 -1.63 -35.40
CA VAL A 386 58.41 -1.64 -36.73
C VAL A 386 59.24 -0.91 -37.80
N ASP A 387 60.32 -0.21 -37.41
CA ASP A 387 61.18 0.56 -38.32
C ASP A 387 62.66 0.08 -38.33
N SER A 388 62.90 -1.19 -37.96
CA SER A 388 64.20 -1.88 -38.03
C SER A 388 64.20 -3.08 -38.97
#